data_AF-A0A0F9BX24-F1
#
_entry.id   AF-A0A0F9BX24-F1
#
_cell.length_a   1.000
_cell.length_b   1.000
_cell.length_c   1.000
_cell.angle_alpha   90.00
_cell.angle_beta   90.00
_cell.angle_gamma   90.00
#
_symmetry.space_group_name_H-M   'P 1'
#
loop_
_entity.id
_entity.type
_entity.pdbx_description
1 polymer ?
#
loop_
_entity_poly.entity_id
_entity_poly.type
_entity_poly.pdbx_seq_one_letter_code
_entity_poly.pdbx_strand_id
1 'polypeptide(L)'
;MSILNKAENLVDNDRQKDYDDPVSNFNLIAKIASLITGKHLTAKDCVKVHIATKLAREAYKPKEDNRVDLCGYVEILDRLEK
;
A
#
# COMPACT_ATOMS: atom_id res chain seq x y z
N MET A 1 -9.49 19.84 -0.92
CA MET A 1 -9.29 18.50 -0.33
C MET A 1 -7.80 18.23 -0.25
N SER A 2 -7.26 17.87 0.91
CA SER A 2 -5.82 17.59 1.07
C SER A 2 -5.44 16.23 0.48
N ILE A 3 -4.14 15.96 0.30
CA ILE A 3 -3.66 14.64 -0.13
C ILE A 3 -3.98 13.55 0.89
N LEU A 4 -4.06 13.91 2.18
CA LEU A 4 -4.42 12.98 3.25
C LEU A 4 -5.88 12.55 3.14
N ASN A 5 -6.79 13.49 2.89
CA ASN A 5 -8.20 13.16 2.68
C ASN A 5 -8.41 12.33 1.40
N LYS A 6 -7.60 12.56 0.36
CA LYS A 6 -7.64 11.71 -0.84
C LYS A 6 -7.17 10.30 -0.54
N ALA A 7 -6.08 10.16 0.20
CA ALA A 7 -5.53 8.86 0.61
C ALA A 7 -6.52 8.08 1.49
N GLU A 8 -7.12 8.73 2.48
CA GLU A 8 -8.18 8.18 3.34
C GLU A 8 -9.34 7.64 2.52
N ASN A 9 -9.87 8.43 1.58
CA ASN A 9 -10.93 7.98 0.68
C ASN A 9 -10.53 6.78 -0.20
N LEU A 10 -9.29 6.73 -0.68
CA LEU A 10 -8.83 5.60 -1.50
C LEU A 10 -8.63 4.32 -0.69
N VAL A 11 -8.18 4.44 0.55
CA VAL A 11 -7.99 3.30 1.45
C VAL A 11 -9.34 2.75 1.91
N ASP A 12 -10.29 3.63 2.25
CA ASP A 12 -11.54 3.23 2.91
C ASP A 12 -12.74 3.08 1.96
N ASN A 13 -12.88 3.92 0.91
CA ASN A 13 -14.10 3.97 0.08
C ASN A 13 -13.97 3.30 -1.30
N ASP A 14 -12.83 3.39 -1.98
CA ASP A 14 -12.67 2.84 -3.34
C ASP A 14 -12.17 1.39 -3.34
N ARG A 15 -11.43 0.95 -2.31
CA ARG A 15 -10.89 -0.42 -2.25
C ARG A 15 -11.83 -1.45 -1.62
N GLN A 16 -12.69 -1.06 -0.69
CA GLN A 16 -13.63 -2.00 -0.03
C GLN A 16 -14.74 -2.53 -0.95
N LYS A 17 -14.99 -1.90 -2.10
CA LYS A 17 -16.02 -2.37 -3.04
C LYS A 17 -15.56 -3.55 -3.89
N ASP A 18 -14.26 -3.66 -4.16
CA ASP A 18 -13.67 -4.67 -5.05
C ASP A 18 -12.70 -5.63 -4.34
N TYR A 19 -12.17 -5.25 -3.17
CA TYR A 19 -11.29 -6.05 -2.32
C TYR A 19 -11.80 -6.05 -0.88
N ASP A 20 -11.51 -7.12 -0.14
CA ASP A 20 -11.62 -7.17 1.32
C ASP A 20 -10.77 -6.06 1.99
N ASP A 21 -10.83 -5.98 3.32
CA ASP A 21 -10.01 -5.08 4.14
C ASP A 21 -8.53 -4.99 3.68
N PRO A 22 -7.93 -3.77 3.61
CA PRO A 22 -6.55 -3.59 3.13
C PRO A 22 -5.48 -4.43 3.84
N VAL A 23 -5.64 -4.74 5.14
CA VAL A 23 -4.72 -5.62 5.86
C VAL A 23 -4.84 -7.05 5.35
N SER A 24 -6.07 -7.54 5.16
CA SER A 24 -6.33 -8.85 4.54
C SER A 24 -5.72 -8.96 3.15
N ASN A 25 -5.83 -7.90 2.34
CA ASN A 25 -5.24 -7.86 1.01
C ASN A 25 -3.70 -7.97 1.07
N PHE A 26 -3.03 -7.22 1.95
CA PHE A 26 -1.57 -7.32 2.08
C PHE A 26 -1.08 -8.64 2.68
N ASN A 27 -1.88 -9.30 3.51
CA ASN A 27 -1.62 -10.67 3.95
C ASN A 27 -1.68 -11.67 2.77
N LEU A 28 -2.63 -11.49 1.85
CA LEU A 28 -2.69 -12.31 0.64
C LEU A 28 -1.49 -12.04 -0.28
N ILE A 29 -1.15 -10.77 -0.51
CA ILE A 29 0.03 -10.37 -1.30
C ILE A 29 1.29 -11.01 -0.72
N ALA A 30 1.48 -10.98 0.61
CA ALA A 30 2.63 -11.59 1.26
C ALA A 30 2.74 -13.09 1.02
N LYS A 31 1.62 -13.82 1.07
CA LYS A 31 1.58 -15.26 0.76
C LYS A 31 1.98 -15.51 -0.69
N ILE A 32 1.41 -14.77 -1.64
CA ILE A 32 1.69 -14.92 -3.07
C ILE A 32 3.16 -14.58 -3.35
N ALA A 33 3.65 -13.45 -2.84
CA ALA A 33 5.03 -13.02 -3.03
C ALA A 33 6.03 -14.01 -2.41
N SER A 34 5.69 -14.59 -1.26
CA SER A 34 6.51 -15.63 -0.64
C SER A 34 6.62 -16.87 -1.53
N LEU A 35 5.51 -17.32 -2.10
CA LEU A 35 5.48 -18.46 -3.02
C LEU A 35 6.29 -18.20 -4.30
N ILE A 36 6.14 -17.02 -4.89
CA ILE A 36 6.85 -16.64 -6.13
C ILE A 36 8.37 -16.62 -5.90
N THR A 37 8.81 -16.09 -4.75
CA THR A 37 10.23 -15.83 -4.49
C THR A 37 10.94 -16.97 -3.76
N GLY A 38 10.20 -17.92 -3.18
CA GLY A 38 10.74 -18.92 -2.27
C GLY A 38 11.26 -18.34 -0.94
N LYS A 39 10.92 -17.09 -0.61
CA LYS A 39 11.34 -16.40 0.62
C LYS A 39 10.14 -16.19 1.53
N HIS A 40 10.37 -16.12 2.83
CA HIS A 40 9.32 -15.68 3.76
C HIS A 40 9.20 -14.16 3.74
N LEU A 41 8.10 -13.65 3.20
CA LEU A 41 7.77 -12.22 3.18
C LEU A 41 6.51 -11.98 4.01
N THR A 42 6.53 -10.91 4.80
CA THR A 42 5.38 -10.47 5.58
C THR A 42 4.56 -9.42 4.82
N ALA A 43 3.33 -9.17 5.30
CA ALA A 43 2.51 -8.05 4.81
C ALA A 43 3.27 -6.71 4.90
N LYS A 44 4.00 -6.50 6.01
CA LYS A 44 4.83 -5.30 6.24
C LYS A 44 5.92 -5.15 5.19
N ASP A 45 6.60 -6.25 4.84
CA ASP A 45 7.63 -6.23 3.79
C ASP A 45 7.03 -5.79 2.46
N CYS A 46 5.87 -6.35 2.12
CA CYS A 46 5.18 -6.04 0.87
C CYS A 46 4.70 -4.58 0.84
N VAL A 47 4.11 -4.05 1.92
CA VAL A 47 3.72 -2.64 2.00
C VAL A 47 4.93 -1.72 1.83
N LYS A 48 6.07 -2.03 2.48
CA LYS A 48 7.31 -1.25 2.36
C LYS A 48 7.86 -1.25 0.93
N VAL A 49 7.77 -2.38 0.22
CA VAL A 49 8.10 -2.44 -1.21
C VAL A 49 7.21 -1.49 -2.01
N HIS A 50 5.90 -1.49 -1.77
CA HIS A 50 4.98 -0.57 -2.44
C HIS A 50 5.28 0.91 -2.14
N ILE A 51 5.62 1.26 -0.90
CA ILE A 51 6.10 2.61 -0.54
C ILE A 51 7.34 2.97 -1.37
N ALA A 52 8.32 2.07 -1.45
CA ALA A 52 9.53 2.28 -2.24
C ALA A 52 9.21 2.52 -3.73
N THR A 53 8.24 1.80 -4.31
CA THR A 53 7.83 2.03 -5.71
C THR A 53 7.26 3.43 -5.93
N LYS A 54 6.54 4.00 -4.96
CA LYS A 54 5.99 5.36 -5.06
C LYS A 54 7.07 6.43 -4.93
N LEU A 55 8.05 6.21 -4.04
CA LEU A 55 9.24 7.08 -3.97
C LEU A 55 10.05 7.04 -5.28
N ALA A 56 10.25 5.86 -5.86
CA ALA A 56 10.95 5.72 -7.14
C ALA A 56 10.22 6.44 -8.29
N ARG A 57 8.89 6.31 -8.35
CA ARG A 57 8.05 7.03 -9.34
C ARG A 57 8.09 8.53 -9.13
N GLU A 58 8.05 9.00 -7.89
CA GLU A 58 8.15 10.41 -7.56
C GLU A 58 9.50 10.99 -7.99
N ALA A 59 10.60 10.26 -7.78
CA ALA A 59 11.94 10.68 -8.21
C ALA A 59 12.06 10.81 -9.74
N TYR A 60 11.41 9.94 -10.51
CA TYR A 60 11.48 9.96 -11.98
C TYR A 60 10.48 10.92 -12.63
N LYS A 61 9.22 10.90 -12.19
CA LYS A 61 8.14 11.74 -12.72
C LYS A 61 7.18 12.15 -11.59
N PRO A 62 7.45 13.27 -10.91
CA PRO A 62 6.64 13.73 -9.79
C PRO A 62 5.18 13.91 -10.17
N LYS A 63 4.27 13.34 -9.36
CA LYS A 63 2.82 13.46 -9.53
C LYS A 63 2.13 13.40 -8.19
N GLU A 64 1.01 14.12 -8.07
CA GLU A 64 0.21 14.09 -6.84
C GLU A 64 -0.21 12.67 -6.45
N ASP A 65 -0.63 11.87 -7.43
CA ASP A 65 -0.99 10.45 -7.28
C ASP A 65 0.09 9.62 -6.54
N ASN A 66 1.37 9.84 -6.85
CA ASN A 66 2.45 9.13 -6.17
C ASN A 66 2.47 9.45 -4.66
N ARG A 67 2.23 10.71 -4.29
CA ARG A 67 2.22 11.17 -2.89
C ARG A 67 0.94 10.73 -2.17
N VAL A 68 -0.20 10.74 -2.86
CA VAL A 68 -1.47 10.23 -2.34
C VAL A 68 -1.37 8.73 -2.07
N ASP A 69 -0.86 7.94 -3.01
CA ASP A 69 -0.61 6.51 -2.83
C ASP A 69 0.40 6.22 -1.72
N LEU A 70 1.45 7.04 -1.62
CA LEU A 70 2.43 6.92 -0.54
C LEU A 70 1.76 7.07 0.83
N CYS A 71 0.93 8.10 1.01
CA CYS A 71 0.14 8.29 2.23
C CYS A 71 -0.79 7.09 2.49
N GLY A 72 -1.47 6.58 1.45
CA GLY A 72 -2.34 5.41 1.57
C GLY A 72 -1.58 4.15 2.01
N TYR A 73 -0.39 3.88 1.48
CA TYR A 73 0.41 2.74 1.91
C TYR A 73 0.99 2.92 3.32
N VAL A 74 1.32 4.15 3.73
CA VAL A 74 1.78 4.42 5.11
C VAL A 74 0.65 4.20 6.11
N GLU A 75 -0.58 4.61 5.79
CA GLU A 75 -1.76 4.31 6.62
C GLU A 75 -1.97 2.80 6.77
N ILE A 76 -1.86 2.04 5.67
CA ILE A 76 -1.96 0.57 5.73
C ILE A 76 -0.82 -0.03 6.57
N LEU A 77 0.39 0.53 6.50
CA LEU A 77 1.50 0.10 7.35
C LEU A 77 1.20 0.33 8.83
N ASP A 78 0.64 1.49 9.20
CA ASP A 78 0.23 1.80 10.58
C ASP A 78 -0.84 0.79 11.08
N ARG A 79 -1.83 0.46 10.24
CA ARG A 79 -2.84 -0.56 10.55
C ARG A 79 -2.23 -1.95 10.80
N LEU A 80 -1.12 -2.30 10.15
CA LEU A 80 -0.39 -3.57 10.35
C LEU A 80 0.51 -3.60 11.60
N GLU A 81 0.79 -2.44 12.21
CA GLU A 81 1.58 -2.35 13.45
C GLU A 81 0.73 -2.40 14.72
N LYS A 82 -0.60 -2.27 14.59
CA LYS A 82 -1.59 -2.40 15.68
C LYS A 82 -2.05 -3.85 15.83
#